data_AF-A0A8S1EH36-F1
#
_entry.id   AF-A0A8S1EH36-F1
#
_cell.length_a   1.000
_cell.length_b   1.000
_cell.length_c   1.000
_cell.angle_alpha   90.00
_cell.angle_beta   90.00
_cell.angle_gamma   90.00
#
_symmetry.space_group_name_H-M   'P 1'
#
loop_
_entity.id
_entity.type
_entity.pdbx_description
1 polymer ?
#
loop_
_entity_poly.entity_id
_entity_poly.type
_entity_poly.pdbx_seq_one_letter_code
_entity_poly.pdbx_strand_id
1 'polypeptide(L)'
;MNVSGTRSSAHTLCVGVARCLEGSDCVLDASCGECSGVACTRILSNNMDDNKDIALTCLPYDTRGYRTPQLEEDGCRQVGDRQICICYSHDYCNSTYHRQLMGLSCVLLLINLLNVL
;
A
#
# COMPACT_ATOMS: atom_id res chain seq x y z
N MET A 1 17.22 -43.60 14.19
CA MET A 1 16.04 -43.34 13.34
C MET A 1 16.37 -42.12 12.51
N ASN A 2 16.77 -42.34 11.25
CA ASN A 2 17.03 -41.28 10.27
C ASN A 2 15.72 -40.91 9.60
N VAL A 3 15.38 -39.63 9.57
CA VAL A 3 14.38 -39.10 8.65
C VAL A 3 15.12 -38.24 7.63
N SER A 4 15.47 -38.87 6.51
CA SER A 4 15.81 -38.17 5.27
C SER A 4 14.51 -37.62 4.67
N GLY A 5 14.45 -36.30 4.46
CA GLY A 5 13.32 -35.60 3.84
C GLY A 5 13.82 -34.46 2.96
N THR A 6 13.67 -34.65 1.66
CA THR A 6 14.20 -33.90 0.51
C THR A 6 13.77 -32.43 0.38
N ARG A 7 14.69 -31.62 -0.17
CA ARG A 7 14.54 -30.30 -0.84
C ARG A 7 13.10 -29.78 -1.05
N SER A 8 12.81 -28.58 -0.56
CA SER A 8 11.92 -27.62 -1.24
C SER A 8 12.28 -26.17 -0.93
N SER A 9 12.75 -25.51 -1.98
CA SER A 9 12.65 -24.08 -2.34
C SER A 9 12.79 -23.01 -1.25
N ALA A 10 13.84 -22.20 -1.38
CA ALA A 10 14.01 -20.89 -0.75
C ALA A 10 12.99 -19.85 -1.29
N HIS A 11 11.71 -20.13 -1.12
CA HIS A 11 10.57 -19.28 -1.50
C HIS A 11 9.64 -19.03 -0.29
N THR A 12 10.17 -19.08 0.93
CA THR A 12 9.54 -18.38 2.05
C THR A 12 9.81 -16.89 1.83
N LEU A 13 8.92 -16.29 1.04
CA LEU A 13 8.83 -14.87 0.73
C LEU A 13 8.96 -14.09 2.05
N CYS A 14 9.98 -13.25 2.19
CA CYS A 14 10.03 -12.28 3.28
C CYS A 14 8.83 -11.34 3.06
N VAL A 15 7.69 -11.65 3.67
CA VAL A 15 6.58 -10.72 3.77
C VAL A 15 7.11 -9.56 4.61
N GLY A 16 7.52 -8.49 3.94
CA GLY A 16 8.14 -7.34 4.56
C GLY A 16 7.19 -6.70 5.56
N VAL A 17 7.72 -6.27 6.70
CA VAL A 17 7.01 -5.41 7.64
C VAL A 17 7.03 -3.99 7.07
N ALA A 18 5.86 -3.40 6.84
CA ALA A 18 5.70 -2.00 6.46
C ALA A 18 5.19 -1.20 7.67
N ARG A 19 5.82 -0.06 7.96
CA ARG A 19 5.25 0.97 8.85
C ARG A 19 4.26 1.81 8.08
N CYS A 20 3.13 2.16 8.68
CA CYS A 20 2.04 2.89 8.04
C CYS A 20 1.53 4.01 8.95
N LEU A 21 0.90 5.02 8.35
CA LEU A 21 0.11 5.97 9.12
C LEU A 21 -1.24 5.34 9.51
N GLU A 22 -1.71 5.65 10.72
CA GLU A 22 -2.96 5.17 11.30
C GLU A 22 -3.81 6.35 11.79
N GLY A 23 -5.09 6.38 11.43
CA GLY A 23 -6.04 7.40 11.88
C GLY A 23 -6.93 7.94 10.76
N SER A 24 -7.69 9.01 11.05
CA SER A 24 -8.62 9.63 10.09
C SER A 24 -8.47 11.14 10.05
N ASP A 25 -8.44 11.71 8.84
CA ASP A 25 -8.19 13.14 8.54
C ASP A 25 -6.97 13.75 9.23
N CYS A 26 -6.00 12.92 9.61
CA CYS A 26 -4.85 13.32 10.41
C CYS A 26 -3.63 13.75 9.57
N VAL A 27 -3.73 13.66 8.23
CA VAL A 27 -2.62 13.92 7.31
C VAL A 27 -2.22 15.39 7.29
N LEU A 28 -3.20 16.30 7.28
CA LEU A 28 -2.96 17.75 7.20
C LEU A 28 -2.31 18.29 8.46
N ASP A 29 -2.71 17.76 9.61
CA ASP A 29 -2.28 18.22 10.92
C ASP A 29 -1.09 17.43 11.46
N ALA A 30 -0.56 16.48 10.66
CA ALA A 30 0.50 15.56 11.03
C ALA A 30 0.26 14.83 12.37
N SER A 31 -1.01 14.55 12.68
CA SER A 31 -1.45 13.96 13.95
C SER A 31 -1.71 12.46 13.86
N CYS A 32 -1.41 11.84 12.71
CA CYS A 32 -1.61 10.41 12.53
C CYS A 32 -0.72 9.62 13.48
N GLY A 33 -1.28 8.54 14.02
CA GLY A 33 -0.50 7.53 14.70
C GLY A 33 0.32 6.70 13.70
N GLU A 34 1.05 5.73 14.23
CA GLU A 34 1.80 4.77 13.45
C GLU A 34 1.35 3.35 13.78
N CYS A 35 1.36 2.49 12.77
CA CYS A 35 1.14 1.06 12.96
C CYS A 35 2.04 0.24 12.02
N SER A 36 2.14 -1.07 12.25
CA SER A 36 2.99 -1.97 11.45
C SER A 36 2.18 -3.16 10.94
N GLY A 37 2.32 -3.45 9.66
CA GLY A 37 1.58 -4.53 8.99
C GLY A 37 2.32 -5.10 7.79
N VAL A 38 1.61 -5.93 7.01
CA VAL A 38 2.09 -6.44 5.72
C VAL A 38 1.93 -5.40 4.59
N ALA A 39 0.98 -4.48 4.73
CA ALA A 39 0.72 -3.42 3.76
C ALA A 39 0.11 -2.20 4.45
N CYS A 40 0.13 -1.06 3.76
CA CYS A 40 -0.61 0.11 4.19
C CYS A 40 -1.87 0.32 3.32
N THR A 41 -2.93 0.78 3.96
CA THR A 41 -4.22 1.06 3.34
C THR A 41 -4.57 2.54 3.50
N ARG A 42 -5.15 3.12 2.45
CA ARG A 42 -5.77 4.45 2.45
C ARG A 42 -7.18 4.34 1.89
N ILE A 43 -8.14 4.87 2.61
CA ILE A 43 -9.55 4.92 2.22
C ILE A 43 -9.92 6.39 2.07
N LEU A 44 -10.49 6.74 0.92
CA LEU A 44 -11.06 8.04 0.65
C LEU A 44 -12.58 7.88 0.55
N SER A 45 -13.35 8.65 1.31
CA SER A 45 -14.79 8.76 1.09
C SER A 45 -15.07 9.98 0.22
N ASN A 46 -15.94 9.81 -0.78
CA ASN A 46 -16.48 10.93 -1.56
C ASN A 46 -17.90 11.30 -1.12
N ASN A 47 -18.38 10.69 -0.02
CA ASN A 47 -19.70 10.94 0.49
C ASN A 47 -19.70 12.19 1.38
N MET A 48 -20.46 13.21 0.99
CA MET A 48 -20.52 14.47 1.73
C MET A 48 -21.23 14.34 3.09
N ASP A 49 -21.93 13.23 3.33
CA ASP A 49 -22.56 12.91 4.61
C ASP A 49 -21.58 12.18 5.58
N ASP A 50 -20.44 11.70 5.08
CA ASP A 50 -19.42 11.09 5.93
C ASP A 50 -18.64 12.21 6.65
N ASN A 51 -18.53 12.09 7.97
CA ASN A 51 -17.81 13.06 8.80
C ASN A 51 -16.27 12.97 8.65
N LYS A 52 -15.77 12.04 7.82
CA LYS A 52 -14.36 11.71 7.62
C LYS A 52 -14.07 11.45 6.15
N ASP A 53 -13.19 12.24 5.56
CA ASP A 53 -12.86 12.16 4.13
C ASP A 53 -11.76 11.12 3.87
N ILE A 54 -10.86 10.93 4.84
CA ILE A 54 -9.67 10.09 4.69
C ILE A 54 -9.48 9.20 5.93
N ALA A 55 -9.27 7.90 5.73
CA ALA A 55 -8.84 6.97 6.76
C ALA A 55 -7.60 6.20 6.32
N LEU A 56 -6.67 5.99 7.24
CA LEU A 56 -5.37 5.34 7.03
C LEU A 56 -5.22 4.22 8.05
N THR A 57 -4.76 3.05 7.58
CA THR A 57 -4.48 1.91 8.46
C THR A 57 -3.47 0.94 7.87
N CYS A 58 -3.02 -0.04 8.65
CA CYS A 58 -2.18 -1.15 8.20
C CYS A 58 -2.99 -2.45 8.06
N LEU A 59 -2.63 -3.27 7.08
CA LEU A 59 -3.11 -4.64 6.97
C LEU A 59 -2.29 -5.53 7.92
N PRO A 60 -2.91 -6.26 8.86
CA PRO A 60 -2.20 -7.12 9.80
C PRO A 60 -1.59 -8.35 9.11
N TYR A 61 -0.58 -8.97 9.75
CA TYR A 61 0.19 -10.12 9.22
C TYR A 61 -0.58 -11.44 9.05
N ASP A 62 -1.84 -11.50 9.49
CA ASP A 62 -2.56 -12.77 9.61
C ASP A 62 -4.06 -12.60 9.32
N THR A 63 -4.54 -13.23 8.25
CA THR A 63 -5.94 -13.64 8.13
C THR A 63 -6.00 -15.15 7.93
N ARG A 64 -5.52 -15.92 8.93
CA ARG A 64 -5.80 -17.35 9.15
C ARG A 64 -5.65 -18.26 7.91
N GLY A 65 -4.48 -18.90 7.79
CA GLY A 65 -4.41 -20.31 7.38
C GLY A 65 -4.63 -20.69 5.91
N TYR A 66 -4.73 -19.74 4.97
CA TYR A 66 -4.69 -20.10 3.55
C TYR A 66 -3.24 -20.27 3.10
N ARG A 67 -2.92 -21.46 2.55
CA ARG A 67 -1.60 -21.82 1.95
C ARG A 67 -1.14 -20.88 0.82
N THR A 68 -1.97 -19.91 0.46
CA THR A 68 -1.69 -18.83 -0.49
C THR A 68 -2.08 -17.51 0.17
N PRO A 69 -1.15 -16.55 0.31
CA PRO A 69 -1.49 -15.22 0.78
C PRO A 69 -2.42 -14.58 -0.26
N GLN A 70 -3.70 -14.40 0.09
CA GLN A 70 -4.69 -13.67 -0.72
C GLN A 70 -4.43 -12.17 -0.57
N LEU A 71 -3.23 -11.73 -0.95
CA LEU A 71 -2.85 -10.33 -0.95
C LEU A 71 -3.68 -9.65 -2.05
N GLU A 72 -4.42 -8.60 -1.68
CA GLU A 72 -5.04 -7.75 -2.70
C GLU A 72 -3.94 -7.07 -3.53
N GLU A 73 -4.22 -6.81 -4.81
CA GLU A 73 -3.29 -6.12 -5.70
C GLU A 73 -2.94 -4.72 -5.16
N ASP A 74 -1.68 -4.32 -5.32
CA ASP A 74 -1.25 -2.95 -5.06
C ASP A 74 -1.99 -1.99 -6.01
N GLY A 75 -2.46 -0.87 -5.49
CA GLY A 75 -3.17 0.15 -6.25
C GLY A 75 -4.50 0.55 -5.61
N CYS A 76 -5.27 1.36 -6.35
CA CYS A 76 -6.53 1.94 -5.89
C CYS A 76 -7.71 1.35 -6.65
N ARG A 77 -8.75 0.95 -5.92
CA ARG A 77 -10.03 0.50 -6.49
C ARG A 77 -11.19 1.27 -5.87
N GLN A 78 -12.23 1.50 -6.67
CA GLN A 78 -13.45 2.15 -6.20
C GLN A 78 -14.46 1.11 -5.73
N VAL A 79 -15.02 1.31 -4.53
CA VAL A 79 -15.99 0.45 -3.87
C VAL A 79 -17.13 1.33 -3.38
N GLY A 80 -18.18 1.45 -4.20
CA GLY A 80 -19.28 2.37 -3.93
C GLY A 80 -18.83 3.83 -3.97
N ASP A 81 -19.09 4.56 -2.88
CA ASP A 81 -18.71 5.95 -2.64
C ASP A 81 -17.27 6.11 -2.14
N ARG A 82 -16.55 5.00 -1.92
CA ARG A 82 -15.19 5.01 -1.37
C ARG A 82 -14.15 4.57 -2.40
N GLN A 83 -12.95 5.14 -2.32
CA GLN A 83 -11.76 4.63 -3.01
C GLN A 83 -10.82 4.02 -1.97
N ILE A 84 -10.45 2.77 -2.18
CA ILE A 84 -9.55 2.01 -1.31
C ILE A 84 -8.24 1.80 -2.06
N CYS A 85 -7.13 2.25 -1.49
CA CYS A 85 -5.78 2.07 -2.01
C CYS A 85 -4.96 1.20 -1.06
N ILE A 86 -4.24 0.22 -1.59
CA ILE A 86 -3.33 -0.67 -0.85
C ILE A 86 -1.94 -0.52 -1.45
N CYS A 87 -0.91 -0.41 -0.61
CA CYS A 87 0.49 -0.33 -1.05
C CYS A 87 1.42 -1.18 -0.18
N TYR A 88 2.39 -1.84 -0.83
CA TYR A 88 3.37 -2.74 -0.18
C TYR A 88 4.83 -2.24 -0.28
N SER A 89 5.06 -1.10 -0.94
CA SER A 89 6.38 -0.70 -1.45
C SER A 89 7.37 -0.21 -0.39
N HIS A 90 6.95 0.69 0.49
CA HIS A 90 7.81 1.35 1.48
C HIS A 90 7.03 1.85 2.71
N ASP A 91 7.76 2.15 3.78
CA ASP A 91 7.20 2.75 5.00
C ASP A 91 6.43 4.04 4.68
N TYR A 92 5.24 4.16 5.27
CA TYR A 92 4.31 5.29 5.16
C TYR A 92 3.79 5.56 3.74
N CYS A 93 3.77 4.54 2.86
CA CYS A 93 3.28 4.69 1.48
C CYS A 93 1.82 5.19 1.40
N ASN A 94 1.00 4.96 2.44
CA ASN A 94 -0.38 5.46 2.53
C ASN A 94 -0.51 6.96 2.85
N SER A 95 0.60 7.65 3.14
CA SER A 95 0.63 9.10 3.35
C SER A 95 0.37 9.88 2.06
N THR A 96 0.81 9.35 0.91
CA THR A 96 0.77 10.06 -0.37
C THR A 96 -0.55 9.90 -1.10
N TYR A 97 -0.99 10.98 -1.76
CA TYR A 97 -2.17 10.99 -2.61
C TYR A 97 -1.80 10.41 -3.98
N HIS A 98 -2.03 9.11 -4.19
CA HIS A 98 -1.71 8.45 -5.46
C HIS A 98 -2.75 8.75 -6.57
N ARG A 99 -3.02 10.03 -6.85
CA ARG A 99 -3.52 10.41 -8.17
C ARG A 99 -2.33 10.34 -9.12
N GLN A 100 -2.19 9.22 -9.84
CA GLN A 100 -1.45 9.08 -11.12
C GLN A 100 -0.38 10.16 -11.40
N LEU A 101 0.64 10.32 -10.55
CA LEU A 101 1.75 11.24 -10.83
C LEU A 101 2.93 10.53 -11.55
N MET A 102 2.68 9.33 -12.09
CA MET A 102 3.63 8.61 -12.94
C MET A 102 3.69 9.15 -14.38
N GLY A 103 2.88 10.18 -14.72
CA GLY A 103 2.83 10.75 -16.08
C GLY A 103 3.82 11.90 -16.33
N LEU A 104 4.23 12.66 -15.30
CA LEU A 104 5.04 13.88 -15.49
C LEU A 104 6.55 13.61 -15.51
N SER A 105 7.03 12.58 -14.81
CA SER A 105 8.45 12.23 -14.78
C SER A 105 8.98 11.70 -16.11
N CYS A 106 8.14 11.02 -16.90
CA CYS A 106 8.56 10.43 -18.18
C CYS A 106 8.64 11.47 -19.31
N VAL A 107 7.77 12.49 -19.29
CA VAL A 107 7.76 13.58 -20.29
C VAL A 107 9.02 14.45 -20.17
N LEU A 108 9.47 14.74 -18.95
CA LEU A 108 10.70 15.52 -18.72
C LEU A 108 11.96 14.80 -19.22
N LEU A 109 12.02 13.46 -19.10
CA LEU A 109 13.15 12.68 -19.64
C LEU A 109 13.17 12.69 -21.17
N LEU A 110 12.01 12.65 -21.84
CA LEU A 110 11.92 12.75 -23.30
C LEU A 110 12.32 14.13 -23.82
N ILE A 111 11.94 15.22 -23.14
CA ILE A 111 12.34 16.58 -23.53
C ILE A 111 13.86 16.75 -23.44
N ASN A 112 14.50 16.20 -22.41
CA ASN A 112 15.97 16.27 -22.29
C ASN A 112 16.70 15.43 -23.34
N LEU A 113 16.16 14.27 -23.73
CA LEU A 113 16.73 13.48 -24.84
C LEU A 113 16.57 14.18 -26.21
N LEU A 114 15.47 14.88 -26.45
CA LEU A 114 15.22 15.59 -27.71
C LEU A 114 16.10 16.85 -27.86
N ASN A 115 16.50 17.48 -26.74
CA ASN A 115 17.40 18.65 -26.74
C ASN A 115 18.89 18.27 -26.83
N VAL A 116 19.22 16.99 -26.69
CA VAL A 116 20.59 16.46 -26.76
C VAL A 116 20.86 15.78 -28.11
N LEU A 117 19.83 15.61 -28.96
CA LEU A 117 19.95 15.08 -30.33
C LEU A 117 20.04 16.21 -31.38
#